data_AF-A0A7S0F0H4-F1
#
_entry.id   AF-A0A7S0F0H4-F1
#
_cell.length_a   1.000
_cell.length_b   1.000
_cell.length_c   1.000
_cell.angle_alpha   90.00
_cell.angle_beta   90.00
_cell.angle_gamma   90.00
#
_symmetry.space_group_name_H-M   'P 1'
#
loop_
_entity.id
_entity.type
_entity.pdbx_description
1 polymer ?
#
loop_
_entity_poly.entity_id
_entity_poly.type
_entity_poly.pdbx_seq_one_letter_code
_entity_poly.pdbx_strand_id
1 'polypeptide(L)'
;LAAMVVRAALLRCDDGAYGEHVGRMMLPLLLSAHTLTGEKGQSREEGVDPFLVEEFAVRDLNLPAEEDFDAFVISGSLSSAYDREEWIENLCEYIRRLHQGKKRILGICFGHQVVAMALGGRVEAHRNGLYFGLREVELSSEGRKMLRMEENKLGLLFSHGDYVSEMPPGALSMGKSEWCGCEGMRIGEHILTLQGHPEFLFGTGETCFMRLLEMFASKLGEERAGEARKGYARGFANRQLLQDRIIKFLLEGFEQPTATRQPIIGFGSLLSEASARSSFPNLKNFRLARLRGYRRVLRHPASIFFQRGIAREETKEFASLSVEPCEDGNFLVAAFDIPSAELEAYHEREEEFFIALAPIEELDGTKVEEGLLCCAGTDDEYISRHGKKKFEERYGSYGLSTIWNWQGPILPCRVYLRHCVLACSKAGADVQENFLDNTFLWDRKTTIRKYLQDNPSIMQEQPPAALRDRYSG
;
A
#
# COMPACT_ATOMS: atom_id res chain seq x y z
N LEU A 1 2.86 7.16 -14.04
CA LEU A 1 1.69 7.92 -13.51
C LEU A 1 2.12 8.72 -12.28
N ALA A 2 1.74 10.00 -12.17
CA ALA A 2 1.99 10.77 -10.94
C ALA A 2 1.03 10.25 -9.86
N ALA A 3 1.55 9.48 -8.90
CA ALA A 3 0.86 9.23 -7.64
C ALA A 3 0.43 10.60 -7.07
N MET A 4 -0.78 10.72 -6.51
CA MET A 4 -1.16 11.96 -5.82
C MET A 4 -0.21 12.10 -4.63
N VAL A 5 0.77 12.98 -4.76
CA VAL A 5 1.77 13.24 -3.73
C VAL A 5 1.16 14.22 -2.74
N VAL A 6 0.97 13.80 -1.50
CA VAL A 6 0.50 14.67 -0.41
C VAL A 6 1.60 15.66 -0.09
N ARG A 7 1.33 16.96 -0.23
CA ARG A 7 2.30 18.00 0.13
C ARG A 7 2.31 18.12 1.65
N ALA A 8 3.41 17.72 2.27
CA ALA A 8 3.56 17.74 3.72
C ALA A 8 4.54 18.84 4.14
N ALA A 9 4.10 19.75 4.99
CA ALA A 9 4.96 20.72 5.65
C ALA A 9 5.54 20.10 6.92
N LEU A 10 6.86 19.97 6.97
CA LEU A 10 7.58 19.66 8.19
C LEU A 10 7.93 20.96 8.93
N LEU A 11 7.24 21.21 10.04
CA LEU A 11 7.46 22.36 10.91
C LEU A 11 8.56 22.03 11.94
N ARG A 12 9.79 22.41 11.61
CA ARG A 12 10.99 22.16 12.43
C ARG A 12 11.07 23.19 13.58
N CYS A 13 11.00 22.70 14.81
CA CYS A 13 10.88 23.53 16.03
C CYS A 13 12.18 23.65 16.84
N ASP A 14 13.34 23.33 16.27
CA ASP A 14 14.65 23.34 16.93
C ASP A 14 15.68 24.25 16.21
N ASP A 15 16.73 24.65 16.91
CA ASP A 15 17.71 25.69 16.54
C ASP A 15 19.15 25.20 16.29
N GLY A 16 19.43 23.89 16.28
CA GLY A 16 20.82 23.44 16.27
C GLY A 16 21.07 22.07 15.65
N ALA A 17 22.35 21.67 15.59
CA ALA A 17 22.81 20.38 15.07
C ALA A 17 22.09 19.15 15.69
N TYR A 18 21.46 19.35 16.85
CA TYR A 18 20.58 18.44 17.57
C TYR A 18 19.30 18.05 16.80
N GLY A 19 18.44 18.99 16.44
CA GLY A 19 17.21 18.69 15.71
C GLY A 19 17.33 18.97 14.21
N GLU A 20 18.42 19.61 13.76
CA GLU A 20 18.85 19.56 12.36
C GLU A 20 19.14 18.11 11.92
N HIS A 21 19.45 17.18 12.83
CA HIS A 21 19.59 15.75 12.50
C HIS A 21 18.29 14.97 12.73
N VAL A 22 17.60 15.18 13.86
CA VAL A 22 16.36 14.45 14.19
C VAL A 22 15.17 14.91 13.34
N GLY A 23 14.92 16.21 13.24
CA GLY A 23 13.85 16.77 12.40
C GLY A 23 14.09 16.51 10.90
N ARG A 24 15.28 16.87 10.41
CA ARG A 24 15.63 16.82 8.98
C ARG A 24 15.79 15.40 8.42
N MET A 25 16.27 14.45 9.21
CA MET A 25 16.47 13.07 8.74
C MET A 25 15.34 12.13 9.10
N MET A 26 14.65 12.31 10.24
CA MET A 26 13.82 11.24 10.78
C MET A 26 12.33 11.36 10.49
N LEU A 27 11.82 12.58 10.34
CA LEU A 27 10.41 12.78 9.99
C LEU A 27 10.16 12.45 8.50
N PRO A 28 11.07 12.77 7.56
CA PRO A 28 11.00 12.20 6.22
C PRO A 28 11.13 10.67 6.22
N LEU A 29 11.89 10.05 7.14
CA LEU A 29 11.95 8.57 7.25
C LEU A 29 10.66 7.95 7.80
N LEU A 30 9.98 8.64 8.72
CA LEU A 30 8.65 8.25 9.21
C LEU A 30 7.61 8.30 8.08
N LEU A 31 7.75 9.29 7.18
CA LEU A 31 6.87 9.51 6.02
C LEU A 31 7.28 8.72 4.77
N SER A 32 8.54 8.29 4.67
CA SER A 32 9.03 7.55 3.51
C SER A 32 8.46 6.13 3.53
N ALA A 33 7.79 5.74 2.45
CA ALA A 33 7.28 4.38 2.23
C ALA A 33 8.40 3.31 2.06
N HIS A 34 9.66 3.66 2.31
CA HIS A 34 10.84 2.80 2.17
C HIS A 34 10.96 1.69 3.24
N THR A 35 9.92 1.49 4.06
CA THR A 35 9.78 0.32 4.94
C THR A 35 8.71 -0.68 4.46
N LEU A 36 8.30 -0.62 3.19
CA LEU A 36 7.63 -1.74 2.53
C LEU A 36 8.62 -2.91 2.42
N THR A 37 8.60 -3.76 3.45
CA THR A 37 9.03 -5.16 3.49
C THR A 37 10.23 -5.53 2.61
N GLY A 38 11.43 -5.49 3.19
CA GLY A 38 12.59 -6.18 2.66
C GLY A 38 13.36 -6.83 3.80
N GLU A 39 13.12 -8.12 4.05
CA GLU A 39 14.16 -8.95 4.67
C GLU A 39 15.41 -8.85 3.80
N LYS A 40 16.59 -8.84 4.46
CA LYS A 40 17.90 -8.66 3.83
C LYS A 40 18.04 -9.59 2.61
N GLY A 41 18.09 -9.01 1.40
CA GLY A 41 18.64 -9.70 0.23
C GLY A 41 17.88 -9.62 -1.10
N GLN A 42 16.75 -8.91 -1.20
CA GLN A 42 16.06 -8.72 -2.49
C GLN A 42 16.21 -7.28 -3.00
N SER A 43 16.44 -7.15 -4.31
CA SER A 43 16.59 -5.88 -5.02
C SER A 43 15.32 -5.02 -4.90
N ARG A 44 15.54 -3.74 -4.60
CA ARG A 44 14.52 -2.69 -4.39
C ARG A 44 13.67 -2.46 -5.65
N GLU A 45 12.35 -2.57 -5.55
CA GLU A 45 11.45 -1.85 -6.45
C GLU A 45 11.35 -0.39 -5.97
N GLU A 46 11.68 0.56 -6.84
CA GLU A 46 11.58 2.00 -6.57
C GLU A 46 10.09 2.41 -6.51
N GLY A 47 9.48 2.33 -5.33
CA GLY A 47 8.17 2.91 -5.07
C GLY A 47 8.23 4.44 -4.99
N VAL A 48 7.24 5.13 -5.59
CA VAL A 48 7.07 6.58 -5.48
C VAL A 48 6.64 6.93 -4.04
N ASP A 49 7.38 7.83 -3.38
CA ASP A 49 7.04 8.34 -2.05
C ASP A 49 5.67 9.05 -2.09
N PRO A 50 4.70 8.67 -1.23
CA PRO A 50 3.39 9.31 -1.22
C PRO A 50 3.41 10.76 -0.72
N PHE A 51 4.53 11.26 -0.18
CA PHE A 51 4.65 12.63 0.33
C PHE A 51 5.71 13.45 -0.42
N LEU A 52 5.39 14.73 -0.66
CA LEU A 52 6.35 15.77 -1.01
C LEU A 52 6.56 16.58 0.26
N VAL A 53 7.67 16.33 0.93
CA VAL A 53 7.97 16.96 2.22
C VAL A 53 8.81 18.21 2.00
N GLU A 54 8.31 19.35 2.47
CA GLU A 54 9.08 20.60 2.53
C GLU A 54 9.25 21.03 4.00
N GLU A 55 10.47 21.43 4.36
CA GLU A 55 10.82 21.79 5.74
C GLU A 55 10.76 23.31 5.94
N PHE A 56 10.19 23.72 7.07
CA PHE A 56 10.07 25.11 7.49
C PHE A 56 10.63 25.28 8.91
N ALA A 57 11.64 26.16 9.04
CA ALA A 57 12.25 26.49 10.32
C ALA A 57 11.36 27.46 11.10
N VAL A 58 10.55 26.92 12.03
CA VAL A 58 9.52 27.70 12.75
C VAL A 58 10.16 28.77 13.64
N ARG A 59 11.32 28.49 14.23
CA ARG A 59 12.05 29.45 15.09
C ARG A 59 12.52 30.70 14.34
N ASP A 60 12.73 30.58 13.04
CA ASP A 60 13.07 31.71 12.16
C ASP A 60 11.81 32.46 11.68
N LEU A 61 10.66 32.19 12.30
CA LEU A 61 9.34 32.70 11.93
C LEU A 61 8.93 32.32 10.51
N ASN A 62 9.51 31.25 9.97
CA ASN A 62 9.17 30.73 8.66
C ASN A 62 8.07 29.67 8.80
N LEU A 63 6.86 30.04 8.41
CA LEU A 63 5.69 29.16 8.36
C LEU A 63 5.09 29.22 6.95
N PRO A 64 4.72 28.08 6.34
CA PRO A 64 4.16 28.08 4.99
C PRO A 64 2.74 28.63 4.95
N ALA A 65 2.30 29.03 3.75
CA ALA A 65 0.88 29.26 3.50
C ALA A 65 0.10 27.94 3.68
N GLU A 66 -1.05 28.00 4.34
CA GLU A 66 -1.80 26.81 4.76
C GLU A 66 -2.38 26.04 3.56
N GLU A 67 -2.70 26.74 2.49
CA GLU A 67 -3.24 26.23 1.23
C GLU A 67 -2.22 25.43 0.40
N ASP A 68 -0.92 25.68 0.61
CA ASP A 68 0.15 25.04 -0.15
C ASP A 68 0.45 23.61 0.35
N PHE A 69 -0.06 23.25 1.51
CA PHE A 69 0.20 21.96 2.13
C PHE A 69 -1.08 21.27 2.60
N ASP A 70 -1.07 19.96 2.46
CA ASP A 70 -2.17 19.07 2.79
C ASP A 70 -2.00 18.58 4.24
N ALA A 71 -0.78 18.18 4.60
CA ALA A 71 -0.42 17.70 5.92
C ALA A 71 0.66 18.56 6.59
N PHE A 72 0.65 18.58 7.92
CA PHE A 72 1.58 19.33 8.75
C PHE A 72 2.14 18.42 9.83
N VAL A 73 3.46 18.31 9.88
CA VAL A 73 4.17 17.51 10.89
C VAL A 73 4.97 18.45 11.77
N ILE A 74 4.69 18.44 13.07
CA ILE A 74 5.32 19.33 14.06
C ILE A 74 6.32 18.51 14.87
N SER A 75 7.59 18.88 14.75
CA SER A 75 8.70 18.12 15.34
C SER A 75 8.79 18.28 16.87
N GLY A 76 9.69 17.49 17.47
CA GLY A 76 10.20 17.75 18.81
C GLY A 76 11.02 19.05 18.88
N SER A 77 11.32 19.50 20.11
CA SER A 77 12.19 20.63 20.42
C SER A 77 12.83 20.45 21.80
N LEU A 78 13.93 21.16 22.05
CA LEU A 78 14.52 21.31 23.38
C LEU A 78 13.83 22.42 24.22
N SER A 79 13.06 23.30 23.57
CA SER A 79 12.26 24.33 24.24
C SER A 79 11.05 23.72 24.95
N SER A 80 10.55 24.41 25.98
CA SER A 80 9.27 24.07 26.60
C SER A 80 8.13 24.75 25.85
N ALA A 81 7.02 24.03 25.62
CA ALA A 81 5.88 24.57 24.85
C ALA A 81 5.19 25.79 25.50
N TYR A 82 5.45 26.03 26.79
CA TYR A 82 4.93 27.17 27.55
C TYR A 82 5.93 28.34 27.67
N ASP A 83 7.10 28.24 27.03
CA ASP A 83 8.03 29.36 26.98
C ASP A 83 7.40 30.53 26.20
N ARG A 84 7.62 31.77 26.66
CA ARG A 84 7.07 32.98 26.04
C ARG A 84 8.00 33.50 24.94
N GLU A 85 8.24 32.66 23.95
CA GLU A 85 9.01 33.01 22.76
C GLU A 85 8.06 33.31 21.59
N GLU A 86 8.38 34.34 20.81
CA GLU A 86 7.55 34.82 19.70
C GLU A 86 7.17 33.71 18.70
N TRP A 87 8.12 32.83 18.37
CA TRP A 87 7.88 31.72 17.45
C TRP A 87 6.90 30.67 18.00
N ILE A 88 6.85 30.47 19.33
CA ILE A 88 5.92 29.54 19.98
C ILE A 88 4.50 30.11 19.94
N GLU A 89 4.37 31.41 20.23
CA GLU A 89 3.08 32.11 20.15
C GLU A 89 2.55 32.09 18.70
N ASN A 90 3.40 32.38 17.72
CA ASN A 90 3.06 32.31 16.29
C ASN A 90 2.70 30.88 15.85
N LEU A 91 3.42 29.87 16.33
CA LEU A 91 3.08 28.47 16.07
C LEU A 91 1.74 28.08 16.68
N CYS A 92 1.42 28.54 17.89
CA CYS A 92 0.12 28.29 18.51
C CYS A 92 -1.02 28.91 17.70
N GLU A 93 -0.85 30.15 17.21
CA GLU A 93 -1.82 30.77 16.30
C GLU A 93 -1.96 29.99 15.00
N TYR A 94 -0.85 29.55 14.40
CA TYR A 94 -0.84 28.74 13.20
C TYR A 94 -1.61 27.43 13.38
N ILE A 95 -1.35 26.70 14.47
CA ILE A 95 -2.06 25.45 14.81
C ILE A 95 -3.57 25.68 14.94
N ARG A 96 -4.01 26.81 15.51
CA ARG A 96 -5.44 27.14 15.59
C ARG A 96 -6.05 27.33 14.21
N ARG A 97 -5.34 27.99 13.28
CA ARG A 97 -5.81 28.17 11.89
C ARG A 97 -5.85 26.83 11.15
N LEU A 98 -4.81 26.02 11.25
CA LEU A 98 -4.79 24.65 10.70
C LEU A 98 -5.94 23.80 11.26
N HIS A 99 -6.21 23.89 12.56
CA HIS A 99 -7.31 23.17 13.20
C HIS A 99 -8.69 23.64 12.71
N GLN A 100 -8.88 24.94 12.50
CA GLN A 100 -10.10 25.51 11.93
C GLN A 100 -10.30 25.05 10.48
N GLY A 101 -9.23 25.05 9.68
CA GLY A 101 -9.20 24.56 8.30
C GLY A 101 -9.23 23.04 8.15
N LYS A 102 -9.30 22.29 9.26
CA LYS A 102 -9.30 20.82 9.30
C LYS A 102 -8.10 20.18 8.58
N LYS A 103 -6.94 20.84 8.58
CA LYS A 103 -5.70 20.32 8.01
C LYS A 103 -5.18 19.13 8.80
N ARG A 104 -4.50 18.17 8.14
CA ARG A 104 -3.90 17.02 8.83
C ARG A 104 -2.72 17.48 9.66
N ILE A 105 -2.73 17.19 10.96
CA ILE A 105 -1.64 17.53 11.88
C ILE A 105 -1.14 16.27 12.58
N LEU A 106 0.17 16.04 12.50
CA LEU A 106 0.90 15.10 13.34
C LEU A 106 1.86 15.88 14.27
N GLY A 107 1.64 15.82 15.58
CA GLY A 107 2.54 16.44 16.57
C GLY A 107 3.35 15.41 17.35
N ILE A 108 4.68 15.54 17.36
CA ILE A 108 5.59 14.61 18.06
C ILE A 108 6.32 15.33 19.21
N CYS A 109 6.27 14.76 20.42
CA CYS A 109 6.94 15.27 21.62
C CYS A 109 6.58 16.74 21.92
N PHE A 110 7.46 17.72 21.66
CA PHE A 110 7.11 19.14 21.71
C PHE A 110 5.89 19.46 20.83
N GLY A 111 5.80 18.89 19.63
CA GLY A 111 4.64 19.01 18.74
C GLY A 111 3.33 18.54 19.40
N HIS A 112 3.38 17.48 20.22
CA HIS A 112 2.22 17.03 20.99
C HIS A 112 1.81 18.06 22.06
N GLN A 113 2.80 18.64 22.75
CA GLN A 113 2.61 19.60 23.82
C GLN A 113 2.09 20.95 23.30
N VAL A 114 2.69 21.49 22.24
CA VAL A 114 2.29 22.79 21.66
C VAL A 114 0.92 22.70 21.01
N VAL A 115 0.54 21.57 20.40
CA VAL A 115 -0.83 21.34 19.92
C VAL A 115 -1.82 21.33 21.07
N ALA A 116 -1.48 20.68 22.19
CA ALA A 116 -2.32 20.71 23.39
C ALA A 116 -2.56 22.14 23.87
N MET A 117 -1.49 22.91 24.03
CA MET A 117 -1.57 24.31 24.49
C MET A 117 -2.32 25.22 23.53
N ALA A 118 -2.03 25.12 22.22
CA ALA A 118 -2.69 25.92 21.20
C ALA A 118 -4.21 25.77 21.24
N LEU A 119 -4.70 24.56 21.56
CA LEU A 119 -6.12 24.21 21.56
C LEU A 119 -6.77 24.25 22.96
N GLY A 120 -6.10 24.85 23.94
CA GLY A 120 -6.67 25.14 25.28
C GLY A 120 -6.40 24.08 26.35
N GLY A 121 -5.45 23.18 26.11
CA GLY A 121 -4.89 22.30 27.14
C GLY A 121 -3.76 22.98 27.95
N ARG A 122 -3.14 22.22 28.85
CA ARG A 122 -2.05 22.66 29.73
C ARG A 122 -0.87 21.70 29.65
N VAL A 123 0.33 22.28 29.62
CA VAL A 123 1.60 21.55 29.66
C VAL A 123 2.38 21.99 30.88
N GLU A 124 3.01 21.03 31.55
CA GLU A 124 3.77 21.24 32.77
C GLU A 124 5.08 20.46 32.73
N ALA A 125 6.09 20.98 33.43
CA ALA A 125 7.30 20.21 33.72
C ALA A 125 6.97 19.03 34.64
N HIS A 126 7.49 17.86 34.29
CA HIS A 126 7.33 16.67 35.09
C HIS A 126 8.20 16.75 36.36
N ARG A 127 7.60 16.52 37.54
CA ARG A 127 8.28 16.64 38.84
C ARG A 127 9.52 15.75 39.00
N ASN A 128 9.59 14.64 38.27
CA ASN A 128 10.72 13.70 38.30
C ASN A 128 11.80 14.02 37.25
N GLY A 129 11.67 15.14 36.55
CA GLY A 129 12.58 15.58 35.50
C GLY A 129 12.45 14.77 34.20
N LEU A 130 13.53 14.79 33.42
CA LEU A 130 13.63 14.13 32.11
C LEU A 130 13.43 12.62 32.22
N TYR A 131 12.51 12.10 31.41
CA TYR A 131 12.45 10.69 31.07
C TYR A 131 13.08 10.46 29.70
N PHE A 132 13.90 9.40 29.61
CA PHE A 132 14.55 8.98 28.38
C PHE A 132 14.61 7.46 28.32
N GLY A 133 14.02 6.85 27.29
CA GLY A 133 14.06 5.39 27.11
C GLY A 133 12.75 4.77 26.64
N LEU A 134 12.73 3.44 26.64
CA LEU A 134 11.56 2.64 26.27
C LEU A 134 10.55 2.57 27.41
N ARG A 135 9.30 2.88 27.09
CA ARG A 135 8.15 2.71 27.98
C ARG A 135 6.99 2.06 27.25
N GLU A 136 6.17 1.33 28.00
CA GLU A 136 4.92 0.77 27.53
C GLU A 136 3.78 1.75 27.80
N VAL A 137 3.00 2.03 26.76
CA VAL A 137 1.77 2.80 26.81
C VAL A 137 0.60 1.83 26.90
N GLU A 138 -0.23 1.98 27.94
CA GLU A 138 -1.55 1.36 28.02
C GLU A 138 -2.51 2.14 27.12
N LEU A 139 -2.88 1.52 26.00
CA LEU A 139 -3.76 2.12 25.00
C LEU A 139 -5.19 2.22 25.54
N SER A 140 -5.80 3.39 25.33
CA SER A 140 -7.24 3.57 25.59
C SER A 140 -8.07 2.80 24.54
N SER A 141 -9.40 2.78 24.70
CA SER A 141 -10.29 2.28 23.64
C SER A 141 -10.12 3.04 22.33
N GLU A 142 -9.93 4.36 22.41
CA GLU A 142 -9.70 5.22 21.24
C GLU A 142 -8.32 4.97 20.62
N GLY A 143 -7.28 4.78 21.44
CA GLY A 143 -5.95 4.44 20.96
C GLY A 143 -5.92 3.12 20.19
N ARG A 144 -6.56 2.08 20.73
CA ARG A 144 -6.70 0.79 20.05
C ARG A 144 -7.48 0.88 18.75
N LYS A 145 -8.59 1.63 18.74
CA LYS A 145 -9.42 1.85 17.55
C LYS A 145 -8.63 2.55 16.45
N MET A 146 -7.90 3.60 16.79
CA MET A 146 -7.10 4.39 15.85
C MET A 146 -5.95 3.57 15.27
N LEU A 147 -5.21 2.86 16.13
CA LEU A 147 -4.09 2.01 15.69
C LEU A 147 -4.55 0.68 15.08
N ARG A 148 -5.84 0.35 15.16
CA ARG A 148 -6.42 -0.95 14.79
C ARG A 148 -5.63 -2.12 15.40
N MET A 149 -5.36 -2.01 16.70
CA MET A 149 -4.62 -3.00 17.46
C MET A 149 -5.56 -3.75 18.39
N GLU A 150 -5.42 -5.07 18.45
CA GLU A 150 -6.12 -5.90 19.43
C GLU A 150 -5.44 -5.81 20.81
N GLU A 151 -4.11 -5.70 20.83
CA GLU A 151 -3.33 -5.49 22.04
C GLU A 151 -3.62 -4.12 22.66
N ASN A 152 -3.62 -4.06 23.99
CA ASN A 152 -3.80 -2.83 24.75
C ASN A 152 -2.48 -2.17 25.18
N LYS A 153 -1.35 -2.64 24.65
CA LYS A 153 -0.01 -2.20 25.04
C LYS A 153 0.82 -1.85 23.82
N LEU A 154 1.50 -0.70 23.86
CA LEU A 154 2.37 -0.22 22.81
C LEU A 154 3.70 0.24 23.40
N GLY A 155 4.81 -0.36 22.96
CA GLY A 155 6.15 0.09 23.34
C GLY A 155 6.62 1.27 22.49
N LEU A 156 7.03 2.36 23.14
CA LEU A 156 7.54 3.57 22.48
C LEU A 156 8.80 4.08 23.16
N LEU A 157 9.63 4.78 22.39
CA LEU A 157 10.78 5.52 22.90
C LEU A 157 10.35 6.94 23.27
N PHE A 158 10.83 7.42 24.42
CA PHE A 158 10.47 8.72 24.95
C PHE A 158 11.73 9.52 25.28
N SER A 159 11.63 10.83 25.13
CA SER A 159 12.66 11.80 25.50
C SER A 159 11.99 13.14 25.83
N HIS A 160 11.45 13.27 27.04
CA HIS A 160 10.74 14.49 27.44
C HIS A 160 10.84 14.78 28.95
N GLY A 161 10.92 16.07 29.28
CA GLY A 161 10.83 16.57 30.66
C GLY A 161 9.46 17.16 30.98
N ASP A 162 8.66 17.45 29.96
CA ASP A 162 7.36 18.11 30.08
C ASP A 162 6.25 17.16 29.62
N TYR A 163 5.02 17.40 30.06
CA TYR A 163 3.87 16.55 29.72
C TYR A 163 2.58 17.38 29.66
N VAL A 164 1.59 16.87 28.93
CA VAL A 164 0.23 17.43 28.91
C VAL A 164 -0.49 17.06 30.21
N SER A 165 -0.66 18.04 31.10
CA SER A 165 -1.33 17.86 32.39
C SER A 165 -2.86 17.99 32.27
N GLU A 166 -3.33 18.80 31.32
CA GLU A 166 -4.75 18.93 30.97
C GLU A 166 -4.90 18.84 29.45
N MET A 167 -5.69 17.89 28.95
CA MET A 167 -5.96 17.77 27.52
C MET A 167 -6.89 18.89 27.05
N PRO A 168 -6.76 19.38 25.80
CA PRO A 168 -7.66 20.39 25.27
C PRO A 168 -9.10 19.84 25.13
N PRO A 169 -10.13 20.70 25.19
CA PRO A 169 -11.51 20.28 25.04
C PRO A 169 -11.75 19.46 23.76
N GLY A 170 -12.46 18.34 23.88
CA GLY A 170 -12.76 17.45 22.75
C GLY A 170 -11.61 16.53 22.31
N ALA A 171 -10.46 16.58 23.00
CA ALA A 171 -9.39 15.61 22.79
C ALA A 171 -9.75 14.24 23.37
N LEU A 172 -9.30 13.20 22.68
CA LEU A 172 -9.41 11.81 23.08
C LEU A 172 -8.00 11.29 23.34
N SER A 173 -7.76 10.76 24.55
CA SER A 173 -6.46 10.18 24.91
C SER A 173 -6.19 8.91 24.10
N MET A 174 -4.99 8.80 23.54
CA MET A 174 -4.50 7.57 22.88
C MET A 174 -4.09 6.51 23.89
N GLY A 175 -3.68 6.93 25.09
CA GLY A 175 -3.18 6.03 26.11
C GLY A 175 -2.41 6.78 27.18
N LYS A 176 -2.00 6.03 28.20
CA LYS A 176 -1.26 6.52 29.36
C LYS A 176 -0.09 5.58 29.66
N SER A 177 0.85 6.05 30.44
CA SER A 177 1.87 5.20 31.04
C SER A 177 1.94 5.45 32.54
N GLU A 178 2.85 4.75 33.23
CA GLU A 178 3.17 5.06 34.64
C GLU A 178 3.80 6.45 34.82
N TRP A 179 4.32 7.06 33.75
CA TRP A 179 4.98 8.36 33.81
C TRP A 179 4.02 9.51 33.51
N CYS A 180 3.17 9.38 32.49
CA CYS A 180 2.25 10.44 32.06
C CYS A 180 0.85 9.91 31.78
N GLY A 181 -0.16 10.71 32.17
CA GLY A 181 -1.58 10.39 31.98
C GLY A 181 -2.07 10.53 30.53
N CYS A 182 -1.28 11.18 29.67
CA CYS A 182 -1.56 11.39 28.27
C CYS A 182 -0.28 11.19 27.47
N GLU A 183 -0.15 10.06 26.78
CA GLU A 183 1.00 9.73 25.92
C GLU A 183 0.75 10.04 24.43
N GLY A 184 -0.45 10.55 24.15
CA GLY A 184 -0.88 10.95 22.82
C GLY A 184 -2.35 11.35 22.83
N MET A 185 -2.75 12.12 21.84
CA MET A 185 -4.12 12.61 21.71
C MET A 185 -4.59 12.56 20.26
N ARG A 186 -5.89 12.35 20.10
CA ARG A 186 -6.63 12.61 18.87
C ARG A 186 -7.59 13.76 19.10
N ILE A 187 -7.66 14.71 18.17
CA ILE A 187 -8.59 15.85 18.25
C ILE A 187 -9.33 15.97 16.92
N GLY A 188 -10.63 15.66 16.94
CA GLY A 188 -11.38 15.43 15.70
C GLY A 188 -10.80 14.28 14.88
N GLU A 189 -11.03 14.31 13.58
CA GLU A 189 -10.49 13.30 12.66
C GLU A 189 -9.14 13.71 12.06
N HIS A 190 -8.70 14.95 12.23
CA HIS A 190 -7.58 15.56 11.49
C HIS A 190 -6.33 15.84 12.31
N ILE A 191 -6.33 15.63 13.62
CA ILE A 191 -5.15 15.83 14.48
C ILE A 191 -4.82 14.54 15.24
N LEU A 192 -3.56 14.12 15.12
CA LEU A 192 -2.94 13.05 15.89
C LEU A 192 -1.68 13.60 16.55
N THR A 193 -1.46 13.25 17.81
CA THR A 193 -0.23 13.63 18.51
C THR A 193 0.29 12.47 19.36
N LEU A 194 1.60 12.38 19.50
CA LEU A 194 2.31 11.37 20.29
C LEU A 194 3.38 12.04 21.15
N GLN A 195 3.41 11.72 22.44
CA GLN A 195 4.46 12.19 23.36
C GLN A 195 5.78 11.45 23.11
N GLY A 196 5.69 10.19 22.70
CA GLY A 196 6.82 9.37 22.29
C GLY A 196 7.29 9.66 20.87
N HIS A 197 8.44 9.07 20.53
CA HIS A 197 9.17 9.25 19.28
C HIS A 197 9.13 7.97 18.44
N PRO A 198 8.03 7.71 17.69
CA PRO A 198 7.97 6.57 16.78
C PRO A 198 9.08 6.60 15.72
N GLU A 199 9.57 7.78 15.35
CA GLU A 199 10.64 7.97 14.36
C GLU A 199 11.96 7.31 14.78
N PHE A 200 12.24 7.17 16.09
CA PHE A 200 13.45 6.50 16.57
C PHE A 200 13.51 5.00 16.26
N LEU A 201 12.41 4.42 15.78
CA LEU A 201 12.29 2.98 15.50
C LEU A 201 12.75 2.58 14.09
N PHE A 202 13.12 3.55 13.23
CA PHE A 202 13.38 3.33 11.80
C PHE A 202 14.71 3.92 11.33
N GLY A 203 15.28 3.34 10.27
CA GLY A 203 16.47 3.87 9.58
C GLY A 203 17.65 4.19 10.50
N THR A 204 18.10 5.44 10.48
CA THR A 204 19.19 5.97 11.34
C THR A 204 18.73 6.30 12.77
N GLY A 205 17.53 5.88 13.16
CA GLY A 205 16.93 6.23 14.45
C GLY A 205 17.67 5.70 15.67
N GLU A 206 18.35 4.55 15.55
CA GLU A 206 19.26 4.06 16.59
C GLU A 206 20.39 5.05 16.86
N THR A 207 21.02 5.54 15.79
CA THR A 207 22.13 6.50 15.90
C THR A 207 21.65 7.80 16.55
N CYS A 208 20.46 8.27 16.18
CA CYS A 208 19.88 9.46 16.77
C CYS A 208 19.54 9.26 18.24
N PHE A 209 18.87 8.15 18.58
CA PHE A 209 18.56 7.79 19.96
C PHE A 209 19.82 7.69 20.84
N MET A 210 20.87 7.04 20.35
CA MET A 210 22.13 6.89 21.09
C MET A 210 22.85 8.23 21.29
N ARG A 211 22.89 9.09 20.27
CA ARG A 211 23.47 10.45 20.41
C ARG A 211 22.70 11.29 21.43
N LEU A 212 21.37 11.24 21.38
CA LEU A 212 20.52 11.93 22.36
C LEU A 212 20.77 11.40 23.77
N LEU A 213 20.91 10.09 23.91
CA LEU A 213 21.22 9.46 25.17
C LEU A 213 22.58 9.91 25.72
N GLU A 214 23.60 10.03 24.88
CA GLU A 214 24.92 10.55 25.27
C GLU A 214 24.82 12.00 25.75
N MET A 215 24.07 12.84 25.04
CA MET A 215 23.86 14.24 25.43
C MET A 215 23.16 14.38 26.78
N PHE A 216 22.16 13.53 27.04
CA PHE A 216 21.39 13.58 28.28
C PHE A 216 21.92 12.68 29.40
N ALA A 217 22.99 11.89 29.16
CA ALA A 217 23.50 10.92 30.12
C ALA A 217 23.84 11.56 31.48
N SER A 218 24.43 12.76 31.47
CA SER A 218 24.76 13.49 32.70
C SER A 218 23.52 13.93 33.48
N LYS A 219 22.45 14.33 32.79
CA LYS A 219 21.17 14.74 33.39
C LYS A 219 20.35 13.55 33.87
N LEU A 220 20.44 12.40 33.19
CA LEU A 220 19.73 11.18 33.53
C LEU A 220 20.37 10.41 34.69
N GLY A 221 21.70 10.48 34.81
CA GLY A 221 22.49 9.60 35.66
C GLY A 221 22.78 8.25 34.98
N GLU A 222 23.87 7.61 35.40
CA GLU A 222 24.38 6.38 34.75
C GLU A 222 23.38 5.22 34.74
N GLU A 223 22.63 5.05 35.82
CA GLU A 223 21.63 3.99 35.97
C GLU A 223 20.53 4.10 34.90
N ARG A 224 19.83 5.24 34.86
CA ARG A 224 18.77 5.51 33.89
C ARG A 224 19.29 5.51 32.46
N ALA A 225 20.50 6.03 32.24
CA ALA A 225 21.13 5.96 30.93
C ALA A 225 21.42 4.50 30.50
N GLY A 226 21.86 3.66 31.44
CA GLY A 226 22.03 2.21 31.22
C GLY A 226 20.71 1.49 30.91
N GLU A 227 19.63 1.84 31.61
CA GLU A 227 18.30 1.31 31.34
C GLU A 227 17.78 1.69 29.96
N ALA A 228 18.00 2.94 29.53
CA ALA A 228 17.64 3.40 28.19
C ALA A 228 18.35 2.59 27.09
N ARG A 229 19.66 2.33 27.22
CA ARG A 229 20.41 1.48 26.28
C ARG A 229 19.84 0.07 26.21
N LYS A 230 19.58 -0.55 27.37
CA LYS A 230 18.99 -1.90 27.46
C LYS A 230 17.56 -1.93 26.93
N GLY A 231 16.79 -0.86 27.13
CA GLY A 231 15.44 -0.70 26.61
C GLY A 231 15.42 -0.72 25.09
N TYR A 232 16.29 0.08 24.46
CA TYR A 232 16.43 0.10 23.00
C TYR A 232 16.83 -1.27 22.44
N ALA A 233 17.83 -1.93 23.04
CA ALA A 233 18.33 -3.24 22.59
C ALA A 233 17.31 -4.39 22.72
N ARG A 234 16.33 -4.29 23.63
CA ARG A 234 15.25 -5.29 23.76
C ARG A 234 14.29 -5.30 22.56
N GLY A 235 14.24 -4.22 21.80
CA GLY A 235 13.35 -4.10 20.64
C GLY A 235 11.88 -3.91 21.02
N PHE A 236 11.04 -3.76 19.99
CA PHE A 236 9.65 -3.31 20.10
C PHE A 236 8.75 -4.21 19.26
N ALA A 237 7.65 -4.68 19.83
CA ALA A 237 6.56 -5.23 19.04
C ALA A 237 5.85 -4.09 18.26
N ASN A 238 5.31 -4.40 17.09
CA ASN A 238 4.39 -3.52 16.35
C ASN A 238 4.97 -2.19 15.81
N ARG A 239 6.30 -2.04 15.69
CA ARG A 239 6.93 -0.82 15.13
C ARG A 239 6.41 -0.46 13.74
N GLN A 240 6.37 -1.43 12.82
CA GLN A 240 5.92 -1.22 11.45
C GLN A 240 4.44 -0.83 11.41
N LEU A 241 3.63 -1.52 12.20
CA LEU A 241 2.20 -1.24 12.31
C LEU A 241 1.94 0.21 12.74
N LEU A 242 2.68 0.71 13.74
CA LEU A 242 2.51 2.10 14.17
C LEU A 242 2.85 3.10 13.05
N GLN A 243 3.94 2.88 12.32
CA GLN A 243 4.30 3.72 11.17
C GLN A 243 3.21 3.67 10.10
N ASP A 244 2.74 2.47 9.73
CA ASP A 244 1.69 2.30 8.73
C ASP A 244 0.41 3.03 9.13
N ARG A 245 0.09 3.07 10.43
CA ARG A 245 -1.10 3.79 10.95
C ARG A 245 -0.92 5.30 10.96
N ILE A 246 0.28 5.80 11.24
CA ILE A 246 0.60 7.23 11.14
C ILE A 246 0.54 7.69 9.69
N ILE A 247 1.18 6.95 8.78
CA ILE A 247 1.11 7.21 7.33
C ILE A 247 -0.35 7.19 6.88
N LYS A 248 -1.09 6.15 7.25
CA LYS A 248 -2.51 6.05 6.92
C LYS A 248 -3.30 7.25 7.44
N PHE A 249 -3.11 7.68 8.69
CA PHE A 249 -3.78 8.86 9.24
C PHE A 249 -3.47 10.14 8.44
N LEU A 250 -2.21 10.29 8.01
CA LEU A 250 -1.78 11.43 7.19
C LEU A 250 -2.30 11.38 5.76
N LEU A 251 -2.66 10.19 5.25
CA LEU A 251 -3.30 9.98 3.95
C LEU A 251 -4.83 9.93 4.04
N GLU A 252 -5.40 9.64 5.21
CA GLU A 252 -6.85 9.53 5.41
C GLU A 252 -7.53 10.87 5.10
N GLY A 253 -8.67 10.85 4.42
CA GLY A 253 -9.34 12.09 3.98
C GLY A 253 -8.63 12.84 2.83
N PHE A 254 -7.33 12.58 2.59
CA PHE A 254 -6.74 12.62 1.25
C PHE A 254 -6.99 11.28 0.59
N GLU A 255 -8.24 10.84 0.62
CA GLU A 255 -8.64 9.74 -0.23
C GLU A 255 -8.25 10.13 -1.65
N GLN A 256 -7.48 9.26 -2.30
CA GLN A 256 -7.48 9.23 -3.74
C GLN A 256 -8.93 9.38 -4.16
N PRO A 257 -9.24 10.30 -5.09
CA PRO A 257 -10.61 10.52 -5.44
C PRO A 257 -11.22 9.15 -5.71
N THR A 258 -12.48 8.96 -5.34
CA THR A 258 -13.32 7.88 -5.85
C THR A 258 -13.45 7.90 -7.40
N ALA A 259 -12.60 8.68 -8.07
CA ALA A 259 -12.31 8.77 -9.48
C ALA A 259 -10.89 8.28 -9.89
N THR A 260 -9.97 7.90 -9.00
CA THR A 260 -8.80 7.13 -9.47
C THR A 260 -9.30 5.77 -9.87
N ARG A 261 -9.05 5.48 -11.12
CA ARG A 261 -9.32 4.19 -11.69
C ARG A 261 -8.00 3.61 -12.14
N GLN A 262 -7.86 2.32 -11.94
CA GLN A 262 -6.72 1.57 -12.44
C GLN A 262 -7.08 1.04 -13.83
N PRO A 263 -6.32 1.40 -14.89
CA PRO A 263 -6.45 0.74 -16.18
C PRO A 263 -6.06 -0.74 -16.03
N ILE A 264 -6.92 -1.60 -16.54
CA ILE A 264 -6.76 -3.06 -16.61
C ILE A 264 -6.68 -3.45 -18.08
N ILE A 265 -5.76 -4.36 -18.39
CA ILE A 265 -5.59 -4.95 -19.71
C ILE A 265 -6.32 -6.30 -19.76
N GLY A 266 -7.50 -6.29 -20.35
CA GLY A 266 -8.30 -7.48 -20.60
C GLY A 266 -7.90 -8.23 -21.86
N PHE A 267 -7.81 -9.56 -21.78
CA PHE A 267 -7.64 -10.46 -22.92
C PHE A 267 -8.53 -11.69 -22.79
N GLY A 268 -8.63 -12.49 -23.86
CA GLY A 268 -9.54 -13.65 -23.90
C GLY A 268 -10.99 -13.21 -23.87
N SER A 269 -11.77 -13.69 -22.90
CA SER A 269 -13.18 -13.31 -22.80
C SER A 269 -13.39 -11.83 -22.45
N LEU A 270 -12.41 -11.18 -21.80
CA LEU A 270 -12.48 -9.76 -21.45
C LEU A 270 -12.41 -8.81 -22.65
N LEU A 271 -12.15 -9.32 -23.86
CA LEU A 271 -12.28 -8.55 -25.11
C LEU A 271 -13.73 -8.16 -25.42
N SER A 272 -14.71 -8.83 -24.80
CA SER A 272 -16.12 -8.45 -24.82
C SER A 272 -16.44 -7.56 -23.62
N GLU A 273 -17.05 -6.40 -23.88
CA GLU A 273 -17.49 -5.51 -22.81
C GLU A 273 -18.49 -6.19 -21.86
N ALA A 274 -19.38 -7.04 -22.40
CA ALA A 274 -20.36 -7.77 -21.58
C ALA A 274 -19.67 -8.71 -20.59
N SER A 275 -18.66 -9.46 -21.05
CA SER A 275 -17.85 -10.35 -20.20
C SER A 275 -17.00 -9.57 -19.20
N ALA A 276 -16.43 -8.44 -19.64
CA ALA A 276 -15.68 -7.54 -18.77
C ALA A 276 -16.58 -7.00 -17.65
N ARG A 277 -17.79 -6.52 -17.96
CA ARG A 277 -18.76 -6.01 -16.98
C ARG A 277 -19.29 -7.08 -16.04
N SER A 278 -19.43 -8.32 -16.51
CA SER A 278 -19.76 -9.44 -15.64
C SER A 278 -18.66 -9.72 -14.62
N SER A 279 -17.41 -9.41 -14.94
CA SER A 279 -16.25 -9.61 -14.05
C SER A 279 -15.95 -8.38 -13.20
N PHE A 280 -16.22 -7.19 -13.75
CA PHE A 280 -15.96 -5.87 -13.17
C PHE A 280 -17.19 -4.96 -13.36
N PRO A 281 -18.22 -5.07 -12.51
CA PRO A 281 -19.49 -4.37 -12.71
C PRO A 281 -19.35 -2.84 -12.80
N ASN A 282 -18.36 -2.27 -12.11
CA ASN A 282 -18.13 -0.83 -12.03
C ASN A 282 -17.09 -0.30 -13.04
N LEU A 283 -16.68 -1.12 -14.02
CA LEU A 283 -15.73 -0.69 -15.03
C LEU A 283 -16.26 0.51 -15.84
N LYS A 284 -15.34 1.40 -16.23
CA LYS A 284 -15.57 2.52 -17.16
C LYS A 284 -14.52 2.52 -18.26
N ASN A 285 -14.72 3.37 -19.26
CA ASN A 285 -13.76 3.62 -20.36
C ASN A 285 -13.32 2.35 -21.08
N PHE A 286 -14.25 1.39 -21.23
CA PHE A 286 -14.01 0.19 -22.02
C PHE A 286 -13.74 0.58 -23.46
N ARG A 287 -12.63 0.07 -23.99
CA ARG A 287 -12.25 0.25 -25.39
C ARG A 287 -11.28 -0.84 -25.81
N LEU A 288 -11.17 -1.03 -27.12
CA LEU A 288 -10.14 -1.88 -27.70
C LEU A 288 -8.84 -1.10 -27.83
N ALA A 289 -7.72 -1.78 -27.60
CA ALA A 289 -6.40 -1.21 -27.67
C ALA A 289 -5.38 -2.27 -28.12
N ARG A 290 -4.11 -1.89 -28.23
CA ARG A 290 -3.04 -2.74 -28.74
C ARG A 290 -1.97 -2.92 -27.67
N LEU A 291 -1.54 -4.17 -27.49
CA LEU A 291 -0.44 -4.56 -26.61
C LEU A 291 0.72 -5.10 -27.44
N ARG A 292 1.92 -4.59 -27.20
CA ARG A 292 3.16 -4.96 -27.91
C ARG A 292 4.19 -5.56 -26.95
N GLY A 293 5.09 -6.39 -27.46
CA GLY A 293 6.15 -7.01 -26.65
C GLY A 293 5.66 -8.21 -25.82
N TYR A 294 4.44 -8.69 -26.08
CA TYR A 294 3.83 -9.83 -25.39
C TYR A 294 3.16 -10.79 -26.37
N ARG A 295 2.95 -12.03 -25.94
CA ARG A 295 2.16 -13.04 -26.65
C ARG A 295 1.14 -13.68 -25.71
N ARG A 296 -0.09 -13.92 -26.21
CA ARG A 296 -1.09 -14.76 -25.54
C ARG A 296 -0.80 -16.24 -25.71
N VAL A 297 -0.85 -16.97 -24.61
CA VAL A 297 -0.53 -18.40 -24.58
C VAL A 297 -1.45 -19.17 -23.62
N LEU A 298 -1.92 -20.34 -24.05
CA LEU A 298 -2.61 -21.32 -23.21
C LEU A 298 -1.62 -22.38 -22.73
N ARG A 299 -1.07 -22.21 -21.51
CA ARG A 299 0.06 -23.03 -21.01
C ARG A 299 0.06 -23.42 -19.54
N HIS A 300 -0.93 -23.01 -18.74
CA HIS A 300 -0.95 -23.29 -17.31
C HIS A 300 -2.33 -23.80 -16.88
N PRO A 301 -2.44 -24.66 -15.86
CA PRO A 301 -3.72 -25.04 -15.28
C PRO A 301 -4.27 -23.89 -14.44
N ALA A 302 -5.59 -23.66 -14.49
CA ALA A 302 -6.27 -22.80 -13.53
C ALA A 302 -7.11 -23.66 -12.58
N SER A 303 -6.87 -23.53 -11.27
CA SER A 303 -7.56 -24.30 -10.23
C SER A 303 -9.09 -24.17 -10.33
N ILE A 304 -9.57 -23.01 -10.79
CA ILE A 304 -10.99 -22.72 -10.97
C ILE A 304 -11.67 -23.64 -12.00
N PHE A 305 -10.94 -24.19 -12.98
CA PHE A 305 -11.52 -25.11 -13.96
C PHE A 305 -11.85 -26.47 -13.34
N PHE A 306 -11.03 -26.91 -12.37
CA PHE A 306 -11.26 -28.14 -11.62
C PHE A 306 -12.40 -27.97 -10.63
N GLN A 307 -12.40 -26.86 -9.87
CA GLN A 307 -13.48 -26.50 -8.94
C GLN A 307 -14.86 -26.42 -9.63
N ARG A 308 -14.88 -26.04 -10.91
CA ARG A 308 -16.10 -25.91 -11.72
C ARG A 308 -16.48 -27.18 -12.50
N GLY A 309 -15.67 -28.24 -12.43
CA GLY A 309 -15.90 -29.46 -13.18
C GLY A 309 -15.85 -29.29 -14.71
N ILE A 310 -15.01 -28.36 -15.19
CA ILE A 310 -14.81 -28.10 -16.63
C ILE A 310 -13.40 -28.45 -17.12
N ALA A 311 -12.51 -28.84 -16.21
CA ALA A 311 -11.22 -29.46 -16.53
C ALA A 311 -11.43 -30.92 -16.97
N ARG A 312 -10.68 -31.38 -17.98
CA ARG A 312 -10.62 -32.80 -18.37
C ARG A 312 -9.21 -33.32 -18.15
N GLU A 313 -9.04 -34.11 -17.10
CA GLU A 313 -7.73 -34.55 -16.62
C GLU A 313 -7.09 -35.56 -17.57
N GLU A 314 -7.88 -36.49 -18.11
CA GLU A 314 -7.41 -37.58 -18.97
C GLU A 314 -6.82 -37.07 -20.28
N THR A 315 -7.42 -36.03 -20.85
CA THR A 315 -7.00 -35.40 -22.11
C THR A 315 -6.10 -34.18 -21.90
N LYS A 316 -5.87 -33.78 -20.64
CA LYS A 316 -5.17 -32.55 -20.26
C LYS A 316 -5.78 -31.26 -20.83
N GLU A 317 -7.09 -31.24 -21.07
CA GLU A 317 -7.83 -30.06 -21.58
C GLU A 317 -8.23 -29.15 -20.40
N PHE A 318 -7.24 -28.47 -19.82
CA PHE A 318 -7.43 -27.55 -18.69
C PHE A 318 -6.47 -26.34 -18.70
N ALA A 319 -5.81 -26.06 -19.83
CA ALA A 319 -4.98 -24.87 -19.96
C ALA A 319 -5.86 -23.59 -19.94
N SER A 320 -5.43 -22.63 -19.12
CA SER A 320 -5.93 -21.27 -19.04
C SER A 320 -5.02 -20.31 -19.82
N LEU A 321 -5.59 -19.16 -20.17
CA LEU A 321 -4.95 -18.15 -21.00
C LEU A 321 -4.14 -17.20 -20.12
N SER A 322 -2.90 -16.95 -20.52
CA SER A 322 -2.02 -15.94 -19.93
C SER A 322 -1.30 -15.17 -21.03
N VAL A 323 -0.50 -14.18 -20.64
CA VAL A 323 0.47 -13.54 -21.55
C VAL A 323 1.89 -13.70 -21.05
N GLU A 324 2.85 -13.71 -21.95
CA GLU A 324 4.28 -13.75 -21.62
C GLU A 324 5.06 -12.79 -22.55
N PRO A 325 6.23 -12.30 -22.13
CA PRO A 325 7.07 -11.46 -22.98
C PRO A 325 7.41 -12.13 -24.32
N CYS A 326 7.32 -11.36 -25.40
CA CYS A 326 7.64 -11.78 -26.76
C CYS A 326 7.92 -10.53 -27.60
N GLU A 327 9.17 -10.31 -28.00
CA GLU A 327 9.62 -9.08 -28.66
C GLU A 327 8.78 -8.68 -29.89
N ASP A 328 8.50 -9.63 -30.78
CA ASP A 328 7.68 -9.42 -31.99
C ASP A 328 6.16 -9.50 -31.74
N GLY A 329 5.76 -9.68 -30.48
CA GLY A 329 4.37 -9.88 -30.10
C GLY A 329 3.53 -8.61 -30.26
N ASN A 330 2.38 -8.73 -30.92
CA ASN A 330 1.46 -7.62 -31.17
C ASN A 330 0.03 -8.13 -31.33
N PHE A 331 -0.87 -7.76 -30.42
CA PHE A 331 -2.26 -8.20 -30.48
C PHE A 331 -3.24 -7.22 -29.84
N LEU A 332 -4.53 -7.42 -30.14
CA LEU A 332 -5.62 -6.62 -29.59
C LEU A 332 -5.98 -7.07 -28.18
N VAL A 333 -6.17 -6.08 -27.31
CA VAL A 333 -6.62 -6.19 -25.92
C VAL A 333 -7.82 -5.27 -25.70
N ALA A 334 -8.53 -5.47 -24.60
CA ALA A 334 -9.43 -4.46 -24.06
C ALA A 334 -8.69 -3.67 -22.99
N ALA A 335 -8.87 -2.35 -22.98
CA ALA A 335 -8.47 -1.48 -21.89
C ALA A 335 -9.73 -0.96 -21.21
N PHE A 336 -9.79 -1.03 -19.88
CA PHE A 336 -10.89 -0.49 -19.09
C PHE A 336 -10.43 -0.17 -17.68
N ASP A 337 -11.20 0.69 -17.04
CA ASP A 337 -10.80 1.33 -15.80
C ASP A 337 -11.66 0.83 -14.64
N ILE A 338 -11.05 0.15 -13.66
CA ILE A 338 -11.75 -0.29 -12.43
C ILE A 338 -11.51 0.71 -11.29
N PRO A 339 -12.46 0.89 -10.35
CA PRO A 339 -12.21 1.68 -9.15
C PRO A 339 -10.99 1.14 -8.39
N SER A 340 -10.10 2.01 -7.90
CA SER A 340 -8.93 1.57 -7.11
C SER A 340 -9.31 0.75 -5.87
N ALA A 341 -10.50 0.98 -5.32
CA ALA A 341 -11.07 0.17 -4.22
C ALA A 341 -11.31 -1.30 -4.58
N GLU A 342 -11.36 -1.66 -5.87
CA GLU A 342 -11.51 -3.04 -6.35
C GLU A 342 -10.17 -3.74 -6.59
N LEU A 343 -9.03 -3.08 -6.37
CA LEU A 343 -7.71 -3.66 -6.65
C LEU A 343 -7.37 -4.85 -5.77
N GLU A 344 -7.72 -4.82 -4.50
CA GLU A 344 -7.49 -5.94 -3.59
C GLU A 344 -8.28 -7.18 -4.06
N ALA A 345 -9.57 -7.02 -4.34
CA ALA A 345 -10.42 -8.08 -4.89
C ALA A 345 -9.96 -8.57 -6.28
N TYR A 346 -9.39 -7.69 -7.10
CA TYR A 346 -8.74 -8.05 -8.35
C TYR A 346 -7.53 -8.96 -8.10
N HIS A 347 -6.61 -8.58 -7.22
CA HIS A 347 -5.41 -9.37 -6.90
C HIS A 347 -5.75 -10.72 -6.25
N GLU A 348 -6.78 -10.79 -5.41
CA GLU A 348 -7.26 -12.05 -4.82
C GLU A 348 -7.85 -13.00 -5.87
N ARG A 349 -8.53 -12.46 -6.88
CA ARG A 349 -9.16 -13.26 -7.93
C ARG A 349 -8.17 -13.74 -8.97
N GLU A 350 -7.19 -12.91 -9.32
CA GLU A 350 -6.15 -13.19 -10.32
C GLU A 350 -4.86 -13.74 -9.68
N GLU A 351 -4.99 -14.39 -8.53
CA GLU A 351 -3.87 -14.72 -7.64
C GLU A 351 -2.81 -15.66 -8.24
N GLU A 352 -3.18 -16.44 -9.26
CA GLU A 352 -2.27 -17.31 -10.00
C GLU A 352 -1.27 -16.54 -10.86
N PHE A 353 -1.61 -15.32 -11.26
CA PHE A 353 -0.84 -14.52 -12.20
C PHE A 353 0.24 -13.65 -11.54
N PHE A 354 1.31 -13.39 -12.30
CA PHE A 354 2.17 -12.25 -12.05
C PHE A 354 1.49 -11.01 -12.66
N ILE A 355 1.21 -9.99 -11.85
CA ILE A 355 0.57 -8.77 -12.34
C ILE A 355 1.66 -7.75 -12.68
N ALA A 356 1.77 -7.41 -13.96
CA ALA A 356 2.73 -6.43 -14.46
C ALA A 356 2.04 -5.13 -14.87
N LEU A 357 2.74 -4.00 -14.77
CA LEU A 357 2.40 -2.80 -15.53
C LEU A 357 2.90 -2.95 -16.96
N ALA A 358 2.03 -2.73 -17.94
CA ALA A 358 2.39 -2.82 -19.35
C ALA A 358 1.84 -1.63 -20.15
N PRO A 359 2.57 -1.15 -21.16
CA PRO A 359 2.12 -0.07 -22.03
C PRO A 359 1.03 -0.58 -22.99
N ILE A 360 -0.04 0.19 -23.09
CA ILE A 360 -1.18 -0.03 -23.98
C ILE A 360 -1.25 1.14 -24.94
N GLU A 361 -1.33 0.84 -26.23
CA GLU A 361 -1.45 1.83 -27.29
C GLU A 361 -2.91 1.86 -27.78
N GLU A 362 -3.50 3.06 -27.87
CA GLU A 362 -4.79 3.23 -28.56
C GLU A 362 -4.70 2.73 -30.02
N LEU A 363 -5.82 2.31 -30.61
CA LEU A 363 -5.80 1.74 -31.97
C LEU A 363 -5.33 2.72 -33.05
N ASP A 364 -5.49 4.02 -32.82
CA ASP A 364 -5.03 5.09 -33.70
C ASP A 364 -3.57 5.51 -33.45
N GLY A 365 -2.90 4.92 -32.46
CA GLY A 365 -1.51 5.22 -32.09
C GLY A 365 -1.31 6.57 -31.41
N THR A 366 -2.38 7.29 -31.06
CA THR A 366 -2.28 8.68 -30.57
C THR A 366 -1.91 8.78 -29.10
N LYS A 367 -2.16 7.72 -28.32
CA LYS A 367 -1.95 7.71 -26.87
C LYS A 367 -1.41 6.36 -26.42
N VAL A 368 -0.40 6.43 -25.55
CA VAL A 368 0.10 5.28 -24.80
C VAL A 368 -0.17 5.54 -23.32
N GLU A 369 -0.79 4.58 -22.65
CA GLU A 369 -0.97 4.56 -21.19
C GLU A 369 -0.55 3.22 -20.61
N GLU A 370 -0.38 3.15 -19.29
CA GLU A 370 -0.03 1.88 -18.62
C GLU A 370 -1.24 1.27 -17.95
N GLY A 371 -1.36 -0.05 -18.01
CA GLY A 371 -2.38 -0.79 -17.26
C GLY A 371 -1.86 -2.09 -16.69
N LEU A 372 -2.63 -2.67 -15.75
CA LEU A 372 -2.29 -3.94 -15.12
C LEU A 372 -2.60 -5.11 -16.07
N LEU A 373 -1.64 -6.01 -16.20
CA LEU A 373 -1.65 -7.15 -17.10
C LEU A 373 -1.42 -8.45 -16.32
N CYS A 374 -2.30 -9.43 -16.48
CA CYS A 374 -2.13 -10.78 -15.95
C CYS A 374 -1.10 -11.58 -16.78
N CYS A 375 0.16 -11.56 -16.35
CA CYS A 375 1.27 -12.27 -16.98
C CYS A 375 1.47 -13.67 -16.38
N ALA A 376 2.13 -14.53 -17.17
CA ALA A 376 2.69 -15.78 -16.69
C ALA A 376 3.73 -15.50 -15.60
N GLY A 377 3.65 -16.26 -14.51
CA GLY A 377 4.62 -16.22 -13.42
C GLY A 377 5.43 -17.51 -13.32
N THR A 378 5.89 -17.81 -12.10
CA THR A 378 6.55 -19.07 -11.72
C THR A 378 5.89 -19.68 -10.48
N ASP A 379 6.08 -20.99 -10.26
CA ASP A 379 5.57 -21.62 -9.04
C ASP A 379 6.25 -21.05 -7.77
N ASP A 380 7.53 -20.68 -7.87
CA ASP A 380 8.28 -20.09 -6.77
C ASP A 380 7.69 -18.73 -6.37
N GLU A 381 7.33 -17.89 -7.34
CA GLU A 381 6.62 -16.63 -7.11
C GLU A 381 5.27 -16.86 -6.44
N TYR A 382 4.48 -17.83 -6.93
CA TYR A 382 3.19 -18.16 -6.34
C TYR A 382 3.36 -18.64 -4.88
N ILE A 383 4.27 -19.58 -4.62
CA ILE A 383 4.51 -20.16 -3.30
C ILE A 383 5.07 -19.11 -2.34
N SER A 384 5.97 -18.23 -2.81
CA SER A 384 6.50 -17.13 -2.00
C SER A 384 5.41 -16.14 -1.60
N ARG A 385 4.45 -15.85 -2.49
CA ARG A 385 3.37 -14.89 -2.24
C ARG A 385 2.25 -15.46 -1.37
N HIS A 386 1.84 -16.70 -1.64
CA HIS A 386 0.62 -17.29 -1.10
C HIS A 386 0.87 -18.39 -0.07
N GLY A 387 2.10 -18.88 0.01
CA GLY A 387 2.50 -20.00 0.86
C GLY A 387 2.22 -21.37 0.23
N LYS A 388 3.07 -22.34 0.55
CA LYS A 388 2.98 -23.72 0.05
C LYS A 388 1.66 -24.39 0.42
N LYS A 389 1.13 -24.12 1.61
CA LYS A 389 -0.16 -24.69 2.07
C LYS A 389 -1.31 -24.33 1.13
N LYS A 390 -1.38 -23.06 0.70
CA LYS A 390 -2.42 -22.56 -0.20
C LYS A 390 -2.29 -23.16 -1.60
N PHE A 391 -1.06 -23.39 -2.07
CA PHE A 391 -0.80 -24.17 -3.29
C PHE A 391 -1.34 -25.60 -3.19
N GLU A 392 -1.00 -26.31 -2.11
CA GLU A 392 -1.44 -27.70 -1.88
C GLU A 392 -2.97 -27.80 -1.80
N GLU A 393 -3.63 -26.85 -1.13
CA GLU A 393 -5.09 -26.77 -1.04
C GLU A 393 -5.75 -26.54 -2.41
N ARG A 394 -5.23 -25.62 -3.23
CA ARG A 394 -5.86 -25.22 -4.50
C ARG A 394 -5.53 -26.09 -5.70
N TYR A 395 -4.30 -26.59 -5.78
CA TYR A 395 -3.78 -27.31 -6.94
C TYR A 395 -3.43 -28.76 -6.57
N GLY A 396 -2.80 -28.96 -5.42
CA GLY A 396 -2.41 -30.30 -4.94
C GLY A 396 -3.61 -31.23 -4.72
N SER A 397 -4.76 -30.69 -4.31
CA SER A 397 -6.02 -31.43 -4.16
C SER A 397 -6.54 -32.04 -5.47
N TYR A 398 -6.08 -31.53 -6.63
CA TYR A 398 -6.36 -32.04 -7.97
C TYR A 398 -5.18 -32.81 -8.57
N GLY A 399 -4.20 -33.21 -7.75
CA GLY A 399 -3.02 -33.95 -8.19
C GLY A 399 -2.02 -33.11 -9.01
N LEU A 400 -2.15 -31.78 -9.02
CA LEU A 400 -1.26 -30.89 -9.73
C LEU A 400 -0.04 -30.56 -8.87
N SER A 401 1.15 -30.75 -9.44
CA SER A 401 2.44 -30.43 -8.80
C SER A 401 3.04 -29.11 -9.28
N THR A 402 2.41 -28.44 -10.24
CA THR A 402 2.89 -27.17 -10.83
C THR A 402 1.74 -26.37 -11.45
N ILE A 403 1.86 -25.04 -11.44
CA ILE A 403 1.04 -24.11 -12.21
C ILE A 403 1.84 -23.70 -13.46
N TRP A 404 3.00 -23.08 -13.24
CA TRP A 404 3.73 -22.37 -14.29
C TRP A 404 4.88 -23.16 -14.91
N ASN A 405 5.46 -24.10 -14.16
CA ASN A 405 6.57 -24.95 -14.57
C ASN A 405 6.12 -26.22 -15.32
N TRP A 406 4.92 -26.21 -15.90
CA TRP A 406 4.36 -27.33 -16.64
C TRP A 406 5.28 -27.79 -17.78
N GLN A 407 5.69 -29.06 -17.75
CA GLN A 407 6.55 -29.67 -18.77
C GLN A 407 5.72 -30.59 -19.69
N GLY A 408 5.60 -30.20 -20.96
CA GLY A 408 4.94 -30.99 -22.00
C GLY A 408 3.52 -30.54 -22.33
N PRO A 409 2.74 -31.38 -23.06
CA PRO A 409 1.45 -30.97 -23.58
C PRO A 409 0.41 -30.67 -22.49
N ILE A 410 -0.20 -29.50 -22.61
CA ILE A 410 -1.42 -29.09 -21.92
C ILE A 410 -2.34 -28.44 -22.95
N LEU A 411 -3.59 -28.85 -23.01
CA LEU A 411 -4.53 -28.42 -24.03
C LEU A 411 -5.53 -27.41 -23.44
N PRO A 412 -6.07 -26.49 -24.26
CA PRO A 412 -7.05 -25.51 -23.79
C PRO A 412 -8.24 -26.17 -23.10
N CYS A 413 -8.69 -25.61 -21.98
CA CYS A 413 -10.00 -25.97 -21.43
C CYS A 413 -11.07 -25.67 -22.49
N ARG A 414 -11.82 -26.70 -22.93
CA ARG A 414 -12.74 -26.58 -24.07
C ARG A 414 -13.84 -25.54 -23.85
N VAL A 415 -14.49 -25.60 -22.69
CA VAL A 415 -15.57 -24.69 -22.30
C VAL A 415 -15.05 -23.25 -22.26
N TYR A 416 -13.88 -23.04 -21.66
CA TYR A 416 -13.25 -21.72 -21.56
C TYR A 416 -12.79 -21.19 -22.93
N LEU A 417 -12.15 -22.03 -23.75
CA LEU A 417 -11.72 -21.63 -25.09
C LEU A 417 -12.90 -21.22 -25.96
N ARG A 418 -13.99 -22.01 -25.96
CA ARG A 418 -15.22 -21.65 -26.65
C ARG A 418 -15.77 -20.32 -26.16
N HIS A 419 -15.81 -20.10 -24.85
CA HIS A 419 -16.26 -18.83 -24.26
C HIS A 419 -15.41 -17.64 -24.74
N CYS A 420 -14.08 -17.75 -24.75
CA CYS A 420 -13.19 -16.72 -25.28
C CYS A 420 -13.46 -16.43 -26.77
N VAL A 421 -13.61 -17.47 -27.61
CA VAL A 421 -13.88 -17.30 -29.05
C VAL A 421 -15.23 -16.61 -29.28
N LEU A 422 -16.27 -16.99 -28.55
CA LEU A 422 -17.58 -16.36 -28.66
C LEU A 422 -17.58 -14.91 -28.16
N ALA A 423 -16.88 -14.62 -27.07
CA ALA A 423 -16.71 -13.27 -26.58
C ALA A 423 -15.99 -12.37 -27.61
N CYS A 424 -14.91 -12.87 -28.23
CA CYS A 424 -14.21 -12.14 -29.29
C CYS A 424 -15.09 -11.96 -30.54
N SER A 425 -15.89 -12.98 -30.91
CA SER A 425 -16.83 -12.89 -32.03
C SER A 425 -17.89 -11.80 -31.80
N LYS A 426 -18.43 -11.68 -30.58
CA LYS A 426 -19.35 -10.60 -30.21
C LYS A 426 -18.69 -9.21 -30.22
N ALA A 427 -17.38 -9.13 -29.95
CA ALA A 427 -16.62 -7.89 -29.98
C ALA A 427 -16.31 -7.41 -31.41
N GLY A 428 -16.36 -8.30 -32.40
CA GLY A 428 -16.20 -7.98 -33.83
C GLY A 428 -15.35 -9.00 -34.58
N ALA A 429 -15.52 -9.07 -35.91
CA ALA A 429 -14.79 -10.01 -36.76
C ALA A 429 -13.26 -9.82 -36.65
N ASP A 430 -12.78 -8.57 -36.69
CA ASP A 430 -11.35 -8.26 -36.58
C ASP A 430 -10.76 -8.67 -35.21
N VAL A 431 -11.55 -8.54 -34.14
CA VAL A 431 -11.15 -8.97 -32.78
C VAL A 431 -11.05 -10.49 -32.72
N GLN A 432 -12.02 -11.19 -33.31
CA GLN A 432 -12.02 -12.64 -33.41
C GLN A 432 -10.83 -13.14 -34.23
N GLU A 433 -10.58 -12.59 -35.42
CA GLU A 433 -9.44 -12.97 -36.26
C GLU A 433 -8.13 -12.71 -35.53
N ASN A 434 -7.98 -11.54 -34.90
CA ASN A 434 -6.81 -11.23 -34.10
C ASN A 434 -6.60 -12.25 -32.96
N PHE A 435 -7.66 -12.62 -32.23
CA PHE A 435 -7.60 -13.62 -31.18
C PHE A 435 -7.16 -14.99 -31.70
N LEU A 436 -7.74 -15.44 -32.81
CA LEU A 436 -7.46 -16.75 -33.39
C LEU A 436 -6.02 -16.86 -33.91
N ASP A 437 -5.48 -15.79 -34.49
CA ASP A 437 -4.15 -15.78 -35.10
C ASP A 437 -3.02 -15.39 -34.13
N ASN A 438 -3.33 -14.65 -33.07
CA ASN A 438 -2.34 -14.16 -32.10
C ASN A 438 -2.57 -14.74 -30.69
N THR A 439 -3.06 -15.97 -30.62
CA THR A 439 -3.12 -16.77 -29.40
C THR A 439 -2.58 -18.15 -29.70
N PHE A 440 -1.70 -18.64 -28.85
CA PHE A 440 -0.93 -19.86 -29.12
C PHE A 440 -1.16 -20.91 -28.05
N LEU A 441 -0.97 -22.18 -28.41
CA LEU A 441 -0.87 -23.27 -27.45
C LEU A 441 0.45 -23.20 -26.67
N TRP A 442 0.60 -24.11 -25.71
CA TRP A 442 1.79 -24.28 -24.87
C TRP A 442 3.11 -24.36 -25.66
N ASP A 443 3.07 -24.83 -26.90
CA ASP A 443 4.22 -24.97 -27.80
C ASP A 443 4.68 -23.65 -28.43
N ARG A 444 3.93 -22.55 -28.22
CA ARG A 444 4.18 -21.20 -28.74
C ARG A 444 4.21 -21.10 -30.27
N LYS A 445 3.69 -22.11 -30.95
CA LYS A 445 3.74 -22.25 -32.41
C LYS A 445 2.35 -22.47 -32.99
N THR A 446 1.57 -23.36 -32.39
CA THR A 446 0.23 -23.69 -32.88
C THR A 446 -0.74 -22.59 -32.48
N THR A 447 -1.31 -21.88 -33.46
CA THR A 447 -2.33 -20.86 -33.21
C THR A 447 -3.67 -21.49 -32.85
N ILE A 448 -4.53 -20.73 -32.17
CA ILE A 448 -5.90 -21.16 -31.88
C ILE A 448 -6.71 -21.37 -33.16
N ARG A 449 -6.47 -20.58 -34.22
CA ARG A 449 -7.05 -20.84 -35.55
C ARG A 449 -6.77 -22.27 -36.01
N LYS A 450 -5.49 -22.65 -36.02
CA LYS A 450 -5.07 -23.98 -36.49
C LYS A 450 -5.62 -25.08 -35.57
N TYR A 451 -5.54 -24.86 -34.26
CA TYR A 451 -6.05 -25.82 -33.29
C TYR A 451 -7.56 -26.09 -33.43
N LEU A 452 -8.38 -25.05 -33.66
CA LEU A 452 -9.83 -25.20 -33.86
C LEU A 452 -10.20 -25.82 -35.22
N GLN A 453 -9.39 -25.63 -36.26
CA GLN A 453 -9.57 -26.34 -37.53
C GLN A 453 -9.43 -27.86 -37.33
N ASP A 454 -8.46 -28.26 -36.50
CA ASP A 454 -8.21 -29.68 -36.21
C ASP A 454 -9.19 -30.22 -35.13
N ASN A 455 -9.81 -29.33 -34.33
CA ASN A 455 -10.70 -29.69 -33.22
C ASN A 455 -12.02 -28.89 -33.23
N PRO A 456 -12.83 -28.96 -34.31
CA PRO A 456 -14.02 -28.11 -34.47
C PRO A 456 -15.12 -28.38 -33.44
N SER A 457 -15.12 -29.56 -32.81
CA SER A 457 -16.07 -29.94 -31.76
C SER A 457 -16.00 -29.04 -30.52
N ILE A 458 -14.90 -28.31 -30.30
CA ILE A 458 -14.77 -27.37 -29.19
C ILE A 458 -15.85 -26.27 -29.27
N MET A 459 -16.22 -25.85 -30.47
CA MET A 459 -17.25 -24.81 -30.66
C MET A 459 -18.67 -25.29 -30.31
N GLN A 460 -18.86 -26.61 -30.17
CA GLN A 460 -20.14 -27.23 -29.78
C GLN A 460 -20.20 -27.53 -28.28
N GLU A 461 -19.09 -27.36 -27.54
CA GLU A 461 -19.01 -27.63 -26.10
C GLU A 461 -20.03 -26.77 -25.33
N GLN A 462 -20.71 -27.37 -24.35
CA GLN A 462 -21.66 -26.65 -23.49
C GLN A 462 -21.12 -26.59 -22.06
N PRO A 463 -21.19 -25.44 -21.38
CA PRO A 463 -20.87 -25.39 -19.97
C PRO A 463 -21.89 -26.21 -19.15
N PRO A 464 -21.51 -26.69 -17.96
CA PRO A 464 -22.45 -27.22 -16.99
C PRO A 464 -23.63 -26.27 -16.76
N ALA A 465 -24.82 -26.81 -16.46
CA ALA A 465 -26.05 -26.00 -16.37
C ALA A 465 -25.92 -24.80 -15.40
N ALA A 466 -25.24 -25.00 -14.27
CA ALA A 466 -24.98 -23.96 -13.27
C ALA A 466 -24.03 -22.85 -13.73
N LEU A 467 -23.33 -23.02 -14.86
CA LEU A 467 -22.32 -22.11 -15.38
C LEU A 467 -22.68 -21.54 -16.76
N ARG A 468 -23.90 -21.76 -17.24
CA ARG A 468 -24.36 -21.27 -18.55
C ARG A 468 -24.20 -19.76 -18.69
N ASP A 469 -24.65 -19.00 -17.70
CA ASP A 469 -24.58 -17.53 -17.72
C ASP A 469 -23.14 -17.00 -17.72
N ARG A 470 -22.19 -17.81 -17.23
CA ARG A 470 -20.78 -17.43 -17.15
C ARG A 470 -19.98 -17.80 -18.41
N TYR A 471 -20.34 -18.86 -19.11
CA TYR A 471 -19.58 -19.41 -20.24
C TYR A 471 -20.39 -19.52 -21.55
N SER A 472 -21.50 -18.78 -21.67
CA SER A 472 -22.29 -18.71 -22.91
C SER A 472 -21.58 -18.01 -24.07
N GLY A 473 -20.40 -17.42 -23.80
CA GLY A 473 -19.86 -16.32 -24.61
C GLY A 473 -20.56 -15.03 -24.24
#